data_AF-A0A3R7ELQ7-F1
#
_entry.id   AF-A0A3R7ELQ7-F1
#
_cell.length_a   1.000
_cell.length_b   1.000
_cell.length_c   1.000
_cell.angle_alpha   90.00
_cell.angle_beta   90.00
_cell.angle_gamma   90.00
#
_symmetry.space_group_name_H-M   'P 1'
#
loop_
_entity.id
_entity.type
_entity.pdbx_description
1 polymer ?
#
loop_
_entity_poly.entity_id
_entity_poly.type
_entity_poly.pdbx_seq_one_letter_code
_entity_poly.pdbx_strand_id
1 'polypeptide(L)'
;MKPLESVPIFLEPRLRLHRRVPVVETLEFVRRFKDDDHAHPRIKYFVAKMTGKVNLFFSKDIFQLSILKWHLWTGEYKVTVRSRTMLRDRLCSTYTDGIEYRTVADNLRGIEIKPILDLEPEIVKSQETAFEAQILSKQIGKETGIEVSVSDQKRSNQYFRQ
;
A
#
# COMPACT_ATOMS: atom_id res chain seq x y z
N MET A 1 2.33 -26.45 18.66
CA MET A 1 2.26 -25.37 17.64
C MET A 1 0.92 -24.67 17.73
N LYS A 2 0.95 -23.33 17.84
CA LYS A 2 -0.28 -22.50 17.83
C LYS A 2 -0.80 -22.32 16.40
N PRO A 3 -2.10 -22.15 16.18
CA PRO A 3 -2.61 -21.85 14.85
C PRO A 3 -2.13 -20.47 14.38
N LEU A 4 -1.67 -20.35 13.14
CA LEU A 4 -1.12 -19.08 12.62
C LEU A 4 -2.15 -17.93 12.68
N GLU A 5 -3.44 -18.21 12.60
CA GLU A 5 -4.50 -17.20 12.76
C GLU A 5 -4.53 -16.51 14.13
N SER A 6 -3.80 -17.02 15.15
CA SER A 6 -3.66 -16.33 16.44
C SER A 6 -2.55 -15.26 16.43
N VAL A 7 -1.78 -15.11 15.35
CA VAL A 7 -0.74 -14.08 15.25
C VAL A 7 -1.42 -12.69 15.21
N PRO A 8 -0.90 -11.67 15.92
CA PRO A 8 -1.53 -10.35 16.01
C PRO A 8 -1.91 -9.69 14.68
N ILE A 9 -1.19 -9.97 13.59
CA ILE A 9 -1.51 -9.50 12.23
C ILE A 9 -2.90 -9.92 11.73
N PHE A 10 -3.47 -10.97 12.31
CA PHE A 10 -4.77 -11.54 11.94
C PHE A 10 -5.90 -11.20 12.91
N LEU A 11 -5.60 -10.52 14.04
CA LEU A 11 -6.61 -10.12 15.01
C LEU A 11 -7.47 -8.95 14.49
N GLU A 12 -6.86 -8.04 13.73
CA GLU A 12 -7.54 -6.90 13.12
C GLU A 12 -7.53 -7.01 11.59
N PRO A 13 -8.68 -6.85 10.91
CA PRO A 13 -8.70 -6.78 9.47
C PRO A 13 -7.84 -5.65 8.93
N ARG A 14 -6.99 -5.95 7.95
CA ARG A 14 -6.26 -4.92 7.21
C ARG A 14 -7.24 -4.15 6.33
N LEU A 15 -7.50 -2.89 6.65
CA LEU A 15 -8.23 -2.00 5.75
C LEU A 15 -7.40 -1.64 4.52
N ARG A 16 -8.07 -1.52 3.36
CA ARG A 16 -7.45 -1.11 2.09
C ARG A 16 -6.97 0.34 2.14
N LEU A 17 -5.92 0.65 1.39
CA LEU A 17 -5.26 1.96 1.37
C LEU A 17 -6.24 3.11 1.15
N HIS A 18 -7.12 3.02 0.15
CA HIS A 18 -8.11 4.05 -0.18
C HIS A 18 -9.11 4.35 0.95
N ARG A 19 -9.30 3.43 1.91
CA ARG A 19 -10.15 3.68 3.09
C ARG A 19 -9.45 4.51 4.17
N ARG A 20 -8.13 4.64 4.09
CA ARG A 20 -7.29 5.32 5.09
C ARG A 20 -6.62 6.58 4.54
N VAL A 21 -6.34 6.59 3.24
CA VAL A 21 -5.58 7.64 2.58
C VAL A 21 -6.28 8.04 1.28
N PRO A 22 -6.58 9.34 1.07
CA PRO A 22 -7.29 9.83 -0.11
C PRO A 22 -6.34 9.94 -1.31
N VAL A 23 -5.83 8.81 -1.78
CA VAL A 23 -4.78 8.74 -2.82
C VAL A 23 -5.32 9.21 -4.18
N VAL A 24 -6.48 8.68 -4.58
CA VAL A 24 -7.10 9.01 -5.87
C VAL A 24 -7.63 10.44 -5.85
N GLU A 25 -8.30 10.83 -4.77
CA GLU A 25 -8.88 12.16 -4.60
C GLU A 25 -7.79 13.24 -4.59
N THR A 26 -6.61 12.94 -4.03
CA THR A 26 -5.46 13.85 -4.11
C THR A 26 -5.01 14.02 -5.56
N LEU A 27 -4.83 12.94 -6.32
CA LEU A 27 -4.44 13.02 -7.73
C LEU A 27 -5.47 13.79 -8.57
N GLU A 28 -6.76 13.54 -8.37
CA GLU A 28 -7.84 14.26 -9.05
C GLU A 28 -7.82 15.76 -8.72
N PHE A 29 -7.60 16.11 -7.45
CA PHE A 29 -7.43 17.50 -7.04
C PHE A 29 -6.24 18.16 -7.73
N VAL A 30 -5.07 17.51 -7.75
CA VAL A 30 -3.89 18.04 -8.44
C VAL A 30 -4.17 18.24 -9.93
N ARG A 31 -4.72 17.23 -10.61
CA ARG A 31 -5.04 17.31 -12.04
C ARG A 31 -6.00 18.45 -12.37
N ARG A 32 -6.98 18.70 -11.51
CA ARG A 32 -7.98 19.75 -11.70
C ARG A 32 -7.43 21.16 -11.51
N PHE A 33 -6.45 21.33 -10.61
CA PHE A 33 -5.98 22.65 -10.18
C PHE A 33 -4.51 22.92 -10.49
N LYS A 34 -3.86 22.08 -11.30
CA LYS A 34 -2.43 22.22 -11.64
C LYS A 34 -2.08 23.54 -12.33
N ASP A 35 -3.04 24.15 -13.03
CA ASP A 35 -2.85 25.40 -13.78
C ASP A 35 -3.31 26.64 -12.98
N ASP A 36 -3.72 26.45 -11.71
CA ASP A 36 -4.14 27.52 -10.80
C ASP A 36 -3.08 27.75 -9.71
N ASP A 37 -2.27 28.79 -9.89
CA ASP A 37 -1.22 29.18 -8.95
C ASP A 37 -1.75 29.46 -7.53
N HIS A 38 -3.00 29.90 -7.36
CA HIS A 38 -3.59 30.10 -6.04
C HIS A 38 -3.88 28.78 -5.33
N ALA A 39 -4.02 27.68 -6.06
CA ALA A 39 -4.22 26.35 -5.51
C ALA A 39 -2.89 25.65 -5.12
N HIS A 40 -1.73 26.14 -5.59
CA HIS A 40 -0.42 25.52 -5.35
C HIS A 40 -0.11 25.24 -3.86
N PRO A 41 -0.39 26.15 -2.90
CA PRO A 41 -0.19 25.84 -1.48
C PRO A 41 -1.05 24.66 -0.99
N ARG A 42 -2.28 24.54 -1.50
CA ARG A 42 -3.20 23.43 -1.15
C ARG A 42 -2.77 22.12 -1.80
N ILE A 43 -2.33 22.16 -3.05
CA ILE A 43 -1.72 21.02 -3.75
C ILE A 43 -0.56 20.48 -2.91
N LYS A 44 0.40 21.36 -2.54
CA LYS A 44 1.54 20.98 -1.70
C LYS A 44 1.10 20.32 -0.39
N TYR A 45 0.14 20.94 0.30
CA TYR A 45 -0.40 20.38 1.54
C TYR A 45 -1.01 18.99 1.37
N PHE A 46 -1.88 18.79 0.37
CA PHE A 46 -2.56 17.51 0.19
C PHE A 46 -1.61 16.41 -0.24
N VAL A 47 -0.67 16.70 -1.14
CA VAL A 47 0.35 15.74 -1.58
C VAL A 47 1.25 15.34 -0.41
N ALA A 48 1.77 16.30 0.36
CA ALA A 48 2.59 16.01 1.54
C ALA A 48 1.85 15.20 2.60
N LYS A 49 0.57 15.52 2.84
CA LYS A 49 -0.28 14.77 3.78
C LYS A 49 -0.55 13.34 3.28
N MET A 50 -0.78 13.18 1.99
CA MET A 50 -0.98 11.89 1.36
C MET A 50 0.29 11.04 1.48
N THR A 51 1.44 11.52 1.02
CA THR A 51 2.72 10.79 1.06
C THR A 51 3.09 10.37 2.49
N GLY A 52 2.95 11.27 3.47
CA GLY A 52 3.18 10.96 4.88
C GLY A 52 2.27 9.85 5.41
N LYS A 53 0.98 9.87 5.08
CA LYS A 53 0.02 8.82 5.47
C LYS A 53 0.29 7.49 4.77
N VAL A 54 0.64 7.52 3.49
CA VAL A 54 1.01 6.31 2.72
C VAL A 54 2.25 5.67 3.34
N ASN A 55 3.27 6.47 3.65
CA ASN A 55 4.49 5.99 4.29
C ASN A 55 4.16 5.27 5.61
N LEU A 56 3.39 5.90 6.49
CA LEU A 56 2.96 5.29 7.76
C LEU A 56 2.18 3.98 7.55
N PHE A 57 1.27 3.98 6.57
CA PHE A 57 0.44 2.81 6.25
C PHE A 57 1.29 1.61 5.82
N PHE A 58 2.23 1.80 4.90
CA PHE A 58 3.09 0.71 4.42
C PHE A 58 4.21 0.35 5.40
N SER A 59 4.76 1.30 6.18
CA SER A 59 5.69 0.96 7.26
C SER A 59 5.06 0.03 8.30
N LYS A 60 3.78 0.24 8.64
CA LYS A 60 3.03 -0.68 9.51
C LYS A 60 2.89 -2.06 8.85
N ASP A 61 2.61 -2.10 7.55
CA ASP A 61 2.54 -3.36 6.81
C ASP A 61 3.86 -4.12 6.81
N ILE A 62 4.98 -3.44 6.53
CA ILE A 62 6.33 -4.04 6.55
C ILE A 62 6.61 -4.63 7.92
N PHE A 63 6.40 -3.86 9.00
CA PHE A 63 6.64 -4.33 10.37
C PHE A 63 5.83 -5.59 10.68
N GLN A 64 4.53 -5.59 10.38
CA GLN A 64 3.66 -6.73 10.64
C GLN A 64 4.04 -7.96 9.80
N LEU A 65 4.36 -7.76 8.51
CA LEU A 65 4.78 -8.84 7.62
C LEU A 65 6.14 -9.42 8.01
N SER A 66 7.07 -8.61 8.52
CA SER A 66 8.37 -9.07 9.02
C SER A 66 8.21 -9.95 10.26
N ILE A 67 7.32 -9.58 11.19
CA ILE A 67 6.97 -10.43 12.35
C ILE A 67 6.34 -11.74 11.89
N LEU A 68 5.38 -11.67 10.95
CA LEU A 68 4.76 -12.86 10.38
C LEU A 68 5.79 -13.80 9.73
N LYS A 69 6.72 -13.25 8.94
CA LYS A 69 7.80 -14.01 8.31
C LYS A 69 8.68 -14.70 9.35
N TRP A 70 9.03 -14.00 10.42
CA TRP A 70 9.79 -14.58 11.53
C TRP A 70 9.04 -15.75 12.18
N HIS A 71 7.76 -15.60 12.49
CA HIS A 71 6.93 -16.68 13.06
C HIS A 71 6.78 -17.90 12.14
N LEU A 72 6.73 -17.68 10.82
CA LEU A 72 6.73 -18.76 9.83
C LEU A 72 8.08 -19.49 9.82
N TRP A 73 9.19 -18.76 9.94
CA TRP A 73 10.53 -19.32 9.94
C TRP A 73 10.86 -20.12 11.19
N THR A 74 10.43 -19.67 12.38
CA THR A 74 10.69 -20.40 13.64
C THR A 74 9.87 -21.69 13.80
N GLY A 75 8.84 -21.89 12.97
CA GLY A 75 7.96 -23.06 13.06
C GLY A 75 7.10 -23.10 14.32
N GLU A 76 7.00 -21.99 15.08
CA GLU A 76 6.18 -21.90 16.29
C GLU A 76 4.68 -22.06 15.97
N TYR A 77 4.28 -21.64 14.77
CA TYR A 77 2.91 -21.61 14.29
C TYR A 77 2.66 -22.64 13.18
N LYS A 78 1.49 -23.29 13.23
CA LYS A 78 1.03 -24.19 12.16
C LYS A 78 0.13 -23.43 11.19
N VAL A 79 0.35 -23.63 9.90
CA VAL A 79 -0.52 -23.12 8.83
C VAL A 79 -1.73 -24.06 8.69
N THR A 80 -2.91 -23.57 9.04
CA THR A 80 -4.18 -24.28 8.85
C THR A 80 -4.80 -23.89 7.50
N VAL A 81 -5.87 -24.59 7.07
CA VAL A 81 -6.66 -24.20 5.90
C VAL A 81 -7.19 -22.77 6.06
N ARG A 82 -7.66 -22.41 7.26
CA ARG A 82 -8.12 -21.06 7.58
C ARG A 82 -6.98 -20.05 7.50
N SER A 83 -5.81 -20.36 8.08
CA SER A 83 -4.67 -19.44 8.01
C SER A 83 -4.20 -19.21 6.58
N ARG A 84 -4.28 -20.22 5.68
CA ARG A 84 -3.95 -20.02 4.26
C ARG A 84 -4.83 -18.97 3.60
N THR A 85 -6.14 -18.99 3.84
CA THR A 85 -7.05 -17.98 3.28
C THR A 85 -6.75 -16.60 3.84
N MET A 86 -6.63 -16.47 5.17
CA MET A 86 -6.34 -15.19 5.82
C MET A 86 -4.98 -14.61 5.38
N LEU A 87 -3.98 -15.48 5.25
CA LEU A 87 -2.66 -15.11 4.77
C LEU A 87 -2.73 -14.64 3.32
N ARG A 88 -3.41 -15.37 2.44
CA ARG A 88 -3.63 -14.95 1.04
C ARG A 88 -4.28 -13.56 0.98
N ASP A 89 -5.37 -13.36 1.70
CA ASP A 89 -6.09 -12.07 1.68
C ASP A 89 -5.19 -10.92 2.16
N ARG A 90 -4.44 -11.13 3.24
CA ARG A 90 -3.49 -10.16 3.79
C ARG A 90 -2.39 -9.82 2.79
N LEU A 91 -1.73 -10.82 2.20
CA LEU A 91 -0.62 -10.64 1.26
C LEU A 91 -1.09 -9.98 -0.04
N CYS A 92 -2.19 -10.47 -0.64
CA CYS A 92 -2.75 -9.90 -1.87
C CYS A 92 -3.21 -8.45 -1.66
N SER A 93 -3.76 -8.11 -0.48
CA SER A 93 -4.17 -6.74 -0.18
C SER A 93 -2.97 -5.78 -0.12
N THR A 94 -1.89 -6.15 0.57
CA THR A 94 -0.65 -5.35 0.59
C THR A 94 -0.06 -5.21 -0.80
N TYR A 95 0.02 -6.31 -1.55
CA TYR A 95 0.54 -6.31 -2.91
C TYR A 95 -0.25 -5.40 -3.84
N THR A 96 -1.59 -5.48 -3.79
CA THR A 96 -2.50 -4.71 -4.64
C THR A 96 -2.41 -3.22 -4.33
N ASP A 97 -2.50 -2.85 -3.05
CA ASP A 97 -2.42 -1.44 -2.65
C ASP A 97 -1.08 -0.81 -3.02
N GLY A 98 0.02 -1.58 -2.98
CA GLY A 98 1.34 -1.13 -3.44
C GLY A 98 1.36 -0.80 -4.93
N ILE A 99 0.73 -1.63 -5.77
CA ILE A 99 0.57 -1.36 -7.21
C ILE A 99 -0.29 -0.11 -7.46
N GLU A 100 -1.45 -0.04 -6.81
CA GLU A 100 -2.39 1.08 -6.96
C GLU A 100 -1.72 2.41 -6.58
N TYR A 101 -1.00 2.44 -5.45
CA TYR A 101 -0.28 3.63 -5.04
C TYR A 101 0.83 4.00 -6.02
N ARG A 102 1.62 3.03 -6.49
CA ARG A 102 2.69 3.28 -7.47
C ARG A 102 2.14 3.98 -8.71
N THR A 103 1.01 3.51 -9.25
CA THR A 103 0.35 4.15 -10.40
C THR A 103 -0.02 5.60 -10.11
N VAL A 104 -0.53 5.91 -8.92
CA VAL A 104 -0.86 7.30 -8.56
C VAL A 104 0.39 8.16 -8.36
N ALA A 105 1.42 7.63 -7.71
CA ALA A 105 2.69 8.32 -7.53
C ALA A 105 3.33 8.66 -8.89
N ASP A 106 3.40 7.70 -9.82
CA ASP A 106 3.93 7.93 -11.17
C ASP A 106 3.15 9.01 -11.91
N ASN A 107 1.81 9.02 -11.78
CA ASN A 107 0.97 10.06 -12.35
C ASN A 107 1.20 11.44 -11.73
N LEU A 108 1.44 11.53 -10.42
CA LEU A 108 1.77 12.80 -9.77
C LEU A 108 3.12 13.31 -10.27
N ARG A 109 4.14 12.45 -10.31
CA ARG A 109 5.51 12.80 -10.75
C ARG A 109 5.57 13.26 -12.22
N GLY A 110 4.62 12.83 -13.04
CA GLY A 110 4.43 13.34 -14.40
C GLY A 110 3.84 14.75 -14.51
N ILE A 111 3.48 15.40 -13.39
CA ILE A 111 2.93 16.75 -13.36
C ILE A 111 4.02 17.75 -12.96
N GLU A 112 4.55 18.48 -13.94
CA GLU A 112 5.69 19.40 -13.79
C GLU A 112 5.29 20.76 -13.20
N ILE A 113 4.72 20.77 -11.99
CA ILE A 113 4.41 22.00 -11.24
C ILE A 113 5.25 22.08 -9.97
N LYS A 114 5.59 23.31 -9.55
CA LYS A 114 6.46 23.55 -8.38
C LYS A 114 6.05 22.79 -7.10
N PRO A 115 4.76 22.73 -6.70
CA PRO A 115 4.36 21.95 -5.53
C PRO A 115 4.71 20.46 -5.57
N ILE A 116 4.70 19.85 -6.76
CA ILE A 116 5.03 18.44 -6.96
C ILE A 116 6.54 18.26 -6.98
N LEU A 117 7.26 19.10 -7.73
CA LEU A 117 8.72 19.07 -7.79
C LEU A 117 9.35 19.26 -6.39
N ASP A 118 8.79 20.17 -5.59
CA ASP A 118 9.20 20.40 -4.20
C ASP A 118 9.00 19.17 -3.30
N LEU A 119 8.08 18.26 -3.66
CA LEU A 119 7.70 17.08 -2.88
C LEU A 119 8.13 15.76 -3.54
N GLU A 120 8.91 15.82 -4.61
CA GLU A 120 9.46 14.65 -5.29
C GLU A 120 10.15 13.69 -4.31
N PRO A 121 11.00 14.15 -3.37
CA PRO A 121 11.64 13.25 -2.40
C PRO A 121 10.63 12.48 -1.52
N GLU A 122 9.56 13.12 -1.07
CA GLU A 122 8.52 12.50 -0.25
C GLU A 122 7.65 11.52 -1.05
N ILE A 123 7.36 11.85 -2.30
CA ILE A 123 6.64 10.95 -3.22
C ILE A 123 7.49 9.71 -3.47
N VAL A 124 8.77 9.86 -3.82
CA VAL A 124 9.70 8.75 -4.05
C VAL A 124 9.83 7.88 -2.79
N LYS A 125 10.08 8.47 -1.62
CA LYS A 125 10.21 7.72 -0.37
C LYS A 125 8.97 6.88 -0.03
N SER A 126 7.79 7.47 -0.18
CA SER A 126 6.54 6.75 0.10
C SER A 126 6.26 5.66 -0.95
N GLN A 127 6.68 5.86 -2.20
CA GLN A 127 6.62 4.87 -3.28
C GLN A 127 7.59 3.69 -3.01
N GLU A 128 8.81 3.96 -2.58
CA GLU A 128 9.80 2.94 -2.17
C GLU A 128 9.28 2.10 -1.00
N THR A 129 8.68 2.74 0.00
CA THR A 129 8.08 2.03 1.16
C THR A 129 6.92 1.14 0.74
N ALA A 130 6.07 1.60 -0.18
CA ALA A 130 5.00 0.78 -0.75
C ALA A 130 5.56 -0.42 -1.54
N PHE A 131 6.63 -0.20 -2.30
CA PHE A 131 7.32 -1.23 -3.07
C PHE A 131 8.01 -2.28 -2.18
N GLU A 132 8.62 -1.88 -1.07
CA GLU A 132 9.19 -2.80 -0.09
C GLU A 132 8.12 -3.72 0.51
N ALA A 133 6.97 -3.15 0.92
CA ALA A 133 5.84 -3.92 1.40
C ALA A 133 5.32 -4.91 0.33
N GLN A 134 5.28 -4.48 -0.94
CA GLN A 134 4.91 -5.31 -2.07
C GLN A 134 5.88 -6.50 -2.24
N ILE A 135 7.19 -6.26 -2.21
CA ILE A 135 8.22 -7.31 -2.31
C ILE A 135 8.08 -8.29 -1.17
N LEU A 136 7.99 -7.80 0.08
CA LEU A 136 7.90 -8.65 1.26
C LEU A 136 6.65 -9.54 1.22
N SER A 137 5.51 -8.99 0.78
CA SER A 137 4.28 -9.79 0.63
C SER A 137 4.43 -10.92 -0.40
N LYS A 138 5.07 -10.66 -1.54
CA LYS A 138 5.37 -11.65 -2.58
C LYS A 138 6.34 -12.72 -2.09
N GLN A 139 7.37 -12.31 -1.34
CA GLN A 139 8.34 -13.23 -0.77
C GLN A 139 7.68 -14.21 0.19
N ILE A 140 6.88 -13.72 1.15
CA ILE A 140 6.14 -14.58 2.08
C ILE A 140 5.19 -15.51 1.33
N GLY A 141 4.51 -15.01 0.30
CA GLY A 141 3.66 -15.84 -0.57
C GLY A 141 4.42 -17.00 -1.20
N LYS A 142 5.58 -16.73 -1.81
CA LYS A 142 6.45 -17.75 -2.39
C LYS A 142 6.91 -18.78 -1.35
N GLU A 143 7.37 -18.33 -0.19
CA GLU A 143 7.85 -19.19 0.91
C GLU A 143 6.74 -20.09 1.49
N THR A 144 5.49 -19.65 1.42
CA THR A 144 4.33 -20.38 1.96
C THR A 144 3.50 -21.13 0.91
N GLY A 145 3.91 -21.09 -0.37
CA GLY A 145 3.16 -21.69 -1.47
C GLY A 145 1.81 -21.02 -1.72
N ILE A 146 1.68 -19.74 -1.38
CA ILE A 146 0.50 -18.91 -1.63
C ILE A 146 0.79 -18.02 -2.83
N GLU A 147 -0.02 -18.19 -3.86
CA GLU A 147 -0.03 -17.24 -4.98
C GLU A 147 -0.53 -15.88 -4.49
N VAL A 148 0.33 -14.87 -4.65
CA VAL A 148 0.00 -13.47 -4.38
C VAL A 148 -0.21 -12.80 -5.72
N SER A 149 -1.40 -12.28 -5.97
CA SER A 149 -1.77 -11.57 -7.21
C SER A 149 -2.58 -10.33 -6.84
N VAL A 150 -2.95 -9.54 -7.86
CA VAL A 150 -3.88 -8.43 -7.65
C VAL A 150 -5.20 -9.01 -7.12
N SER A 151 -5.62 -8.56 -5.96
CA SER A 151 -6.83 -9.06 -5.30
C SER A 151 -8.08 -8.68 -6.09
N ASP A 152 -8.97 -9.65 -6.33
CA ASP A 152 -10.25 -9.46 -7.01
C ASP A 152 -11.33 -8.81 -6.14
N GLN A 153 -10.98 -8.28 -4.96
CA GLN A 153 -11.92 -7.53 -4.11
C GLN A 153 -12.40 -6.28 -4.84
N LYS A 154 -13.51 -6.46 -5.60
CA LYS A 154 -14.24 -5.50 -6.43
C LYS A 154 -13.37 -4.30 -6.82
N ARG A 155 -12.57 -4.51 -7.87
CA ARG A 155 -12.12 -3.50 -8.81
C ARG A 155 -12.85 -2.16 -8.62
N SER A 156 -12.25 -1.25 -7.88
CA SER A 156 -12.40 0.20 -8.10
C SER A 156 -11.74 0.58 -9.45
N ASN A 157 -12.00 -0.20 -10.50
CA ASN A 157 -11.51 -0.03 -11.87
C ASN A 157 -12.14 1.16 -12.59
N GLN A 158 -12.94 1.98 -11.91
CA GLN A 158 -13.44 3.22 -12.49
C GLN A 158 -12.41 4.35 -12.50
N TYR A 159 -11.32 4.27 -11.72
CA TYR A 159 -10.39 5.40 -11.56
C TYR A 159 -9.08 5.30 -12.35
N PHE A 160 -8.79 4.15 -12.99
CA PHE A 160 -7.50 3.88 -13.64
C PHE A 160 -7.59 3.63 -15.15
N ARG A 161 -8.74 3.94 -15.78
CA ARG A 161 -8.86 4.00 -17.25
C ARG A 161 -8.94 5.45 -17.70
N GLN A 162 -7.79 6.10 -17.87
CA GLN A 162 -7.59 7.20 -18.82
C GLN A 162 -6.14 7.14 -19.29
#